data_AF-A0A1E4NK54-F1
#
_entry.id   AF-A0A1E4NK54-F1
#
_cell.length_a   1.000
_cell.length_b   1.000
_cell.length_c   1.000
_cell.angle_alpha   90.00
_cell.angle_beta   90.00
_cell.angle_gamma   90.00
#
_symmetry.space_group_name_H-M   'P 1'
#
loop_
_entity.id
_entity.type
_entity.pdbx_description
1 polymer ?
#
loop_
_entity_poly.entity_id
_entity_poly.type
_entity_poly.pdbx_seq_one_letter_code
_entity_poly.pdbx_strand_id
1 'polypeptide(L)'
;MSTRSLQPAAGMLLAFLLLLSVAACAPAAGSDPQARRAVPAPRQDAALAARPGDARAVLAGGCFWGLQWVFEHVPGVTNVTSGYSGGAAATAHYEQVSFGNTGHAETVQIDYDPSKVSYGQLLRVYFSVATNPTELDRQGPDTGTQYRGVIFYTNPEQQEIAREYIAQLTAAHMYAAPIVTRVVPFKAFYPAEEYHQDYARLNPDALYIAINDAPKVVALQRELPGLYRAQPVIWHEDHPKVINVEVH
;
A
#
# COMPACT_ATOMS: atom_id res chain seq x y z
N MET A 1 -46.97 57.83 -69.89
CA MET A 1 -47.76 58.65 -68.94
C MET A 1 -47.69 57.99 -67.57
N SER A 2 -47.42 58.80 -66.54
CA SER A 2 -47.47 58.43 -65.14
C SER A 2 -48.79 57.74 -64.77
N THR A 3 -48.73 56.65 -64.00
CA THR A 3 -49.72 56.21 -62.99
C THR A 3 -49.10 55.03 -62.23
N ARG A 4 -48.67 55.20 -60.97
CA ARG A 4 -49.44 55.16 -59.70
C ARG A 4 -49.70 53.74 -59.18
N SER A 5 -49.29 53.55 -57.92
CA SER A 5 -49.94 52.78 -56.84
C SER A 5 -49.98 51.25 -57.02
N LEU A 6 -49.88 50.37 -56.01
CA LEU A 6 -50.37 50.38 -54.63
C LEU A 6 -49.46 49.48 -53.74
N GLN A 7 -49.21 49.89 -52.50
CA GLN A 7 -49.02 48.98 -51.33
C GLN A 7 -50.40 48.39 -50.95
N PRO A 8 -50.56 47.25 -50.21
CA PRO A 8 -49.95 47.02 -48.89
C PRO A 8 -49.83 45.56 -48.37
N ALA A 9 -49.39 45.48 -47.10
CA ALA A 9 -49.80 44.56 -46.03
C ALA A 9 -49.56 43.04 -46.21
N ALA A 10 -48.63 42.44 -45.45
CA ALA A 10 -48.69 42.09 -44.03
C ALA A 10 -49.08 40.61 -43.81
N GLY A 11 -48.11 39.85 -43.30
CA GLY A 11 -48.27 38.83 -42.27
C GLY A 11 -48.94 37.51 -42.65
N MET A 12 -48.16 36.42 -42.63
CA MET A 12 -48.50 35.26 -41.80
C MET A 12 -47.30 34.32 -41.64
N LEU A 13 -46.91 34.09 -40.39
CA LEU A 13 -46.03 33.00 -39.95
C LEU A 13 -46.68 31.64 -40.28
N LEU A 14 -45.92 30.70 -40.83
CA LEU A 14 -46.16 29.28 -40.61
C LEU A 14 -44.82 28.54 -40.44
N ALA A 15 -44.65 27.96 -39.25
CA ALA A 15 -43.53 27.15 -38.83
C ALA A 15 -43.57 25.77 -39.52
N PHE A 16 -42.44 25.31 -40.06
CA PHE A 16 -42.26 23.95 -40.54
C PHE A 16 -41.40 23.14 -39.55
N LEU A 17 -42.00 22.08 -39.03
CA LEU A 17 -41.41 21.04 -38.19
C LEU A 17 -40.33 20.26 -38.95
N LEU A 18 -39.13 20.16 -38.39
CA LEU A 18 -38.07 19.24 -38.81
C LEU A 18 -37.92 18.15 -37.74
N LEU A 19 -38.52 17.00 -38.00
CA LEU A 19 -38.27 15.73 -37.30
C LEU A 19 -36.97 15.12 -37.87
N LEU A 20 -35.87 15.18 -37.10
CA LEU A 20 -34.68 14.36 -37.36
C LEU A 20 -34.61 13.21 -36.35
N SER A 21 -34.65 12.00 -36.89
CA SER A 21 -34.54 10.73 -36.18
C SER A 21 -33.07 10.29 -36.00
N VAL A 22 -32.72 10.08 -34.73
CA VAL A 22 -31.94 8.97 -34.14
C VAL A 22 -30.48 8.71 -34.59
N ALA A 23 -29.57 8.87 -33.62
CA ALA A 23 -28.61 7.82 -33.25
C ALA A 23 -28.16 8.08 -31.80
N ALA A 24 -28.85 7.49 -30.84
CA ALA A 24 -28.36 7.44 -29.46
C ALA A 24 -27.18 6.47 -29.42
N CYS A 25 -25.96 7.00 -29.49
CA CYS A 25 -24.79 6.29 -29.02
C CYS A 25 -24.97 6.08 -27.51
N ALA A 26 -25.51 4.93 -27.11
CA ALA A 26 -25.31 4.46 -25.76
C ALA A 26 -23.78 4.30 -25.58
N PRO A 27 -23.15 4.94 -24.60
CA PRO A 27 -21.78 4.62 -24.29
C PRO A 27 -21.76 3.13 -23.91
N ALA A 28 -21.06 2.32 -24.70
CA ALA A 28 -20.63 1.03 -24.22
C ALA A 28 -19.95 1.29 -22.88
N ALA A 29 -20.42 0.65 -21.81
CA ALA A 29 -19.78 0.69 -20.52
C ALA A 29 -18.35 0.16 -20.71
N GLY A 30 -17.42 1.08 -20.97
CA GLY A 30 -16.01 0.77 -21.04
C GLY A 30 -15.61 0.32 -19.65
N SER A 31 -15.33 -0.97 -19.50
CA SER A 31 -14.49 -1.44 -18.41
C SER A 31 -13.21 -0.62 -18.49
N ASP A 32 -13.00 0.26 -17.51
CA ASP A 32 -11.78 1.03 -17.39
C ASP A 32 -10.58 0.07 -17.46
N PRO A 33 -9.76 0.11 -18.53
CA PRO A 33 -8.60 -0.76 -18.68
C PRO A 33 -7.56 -0.55 -17.58
N GLN A 34 -7.69 0.54 -16.81
CA GLN A 34 -6.81 0.94 -15.72
C GLN A 34 -7.42 0.76 -14.33
N ALA A 35 -8.66 0.27 -14.21
CA ALA A 35 -9.21 -0.09 -12.91
C ALA A 35 -8.45 -1.31 -12.37
N ARG A 36 -7.38 -1.03 -11.63
CA ARG A 36 -6.52 -2.05 -11.01
C ARG A 36 -7.43 -3.00 -10.24
N ARG A 37 -7.45 -4.27 -10.66
CA ARG A 37 -8.24 -5.31 -10.00
C ARG A 37 -7.84 -5.33 -8.53
N ALA A 38 -8.83 -5.24 -7.64
CA ALA A 38 -8.58 -5.29 -6.21
C ALA A 38 -7.80 -6.57 -5.86
N VAL A 39 -6.74 -6.42 -5.07
CA VAL A 39 -5.93 -7.56 -4.62
C VAL A 39 -6.82 -8.48 -3.76
N PRO A 40 -6.94 -9.77 -4.14
CA PRO A 40 -7.82 -10.71 -3.46
C PRO A 40 -7.32 -11.01 -2.05
N ALA A 41 -8.21 -11.40 -1.15
CA ALA A 41 -7.80 -11.94 0.14
C ALA A 41 -6.98 -13.25 -0.04
N PRO A 42 -6.02 -13.53 0.86
CA PRO A 42 -5.31 -14.81 0.84
C PRO A 42 -6.29 -15.99 0.95
N ARG A 43 -6.08 -17.03 0.14
CA ARG A 43 -6.83 -18.30 0.23
C ARG A 43 -6.43 -19.12 1.45
N GLN A 44 -5.17 -19.01 1.84
CA GLN A 44 -4.60 -19.62 3.03
C GLN A 44 -4.13 -18.51 3.96
N ASP A 45 -4.53 -18.61 5.22
CA ASP A 45 -4.22 -17.64 6.26
C ASP A 45 -4.31 -18.30 7.63
N ALA A 46 -3.69 -17.68 8.63
CA ALA A 46 -3.89 -18.02 10.03
C ALA A 46 -5.32 -17.63 10.44
N ALA A 47 -6.01 -18.54 11.12
CA ALA A 47 -7.30 -18.21 11.72
C ALA A 47 -7.12 -17.11 12.78
N LEU A 48 -8.11 -16.23 12.92
CA LEU A 48 -8.10 -15.27 14.01
C LEU A 48 -8.06 -15.99 15.35
N ALA A 49 -7.22 -15.51 16.25
CA ALA A 49 -7.11 -16.05 17.59
C ALA A 49 -8.42 -15.85 18.37
N ALA A 50 -8.78 -16.83 19.21
CA ALA A 50 -10.00 -16.75 20.02
C ALA A 50 -9.94 -15.68 21.13
N ARG A 51 -8.75 -15.19 21.46
CA ARG A 51 -8.50 -14.21 22.51
C ARG A 51 -7.42 -13.23 22.06
N PRO A 52 -7.40 -12.00 22.61
CA PRO A 52 -6.30 -11.08 22.39
C PRO A 52 -4.95 -11.70 22.75
N GLY A 53 -3.91 -11.27 22.04
CA GLY A 53 -2.53 -11.65 22.27
C GLY A 53 -1.58 -10.77 21.46
N ASP A 54 -0.30 -11.09 21.50
CA ASP A 54 0.74 -10.33 20.80
C ASP A 54 1.36 -11.19 19.71
N ALA A 55 1.26 -10.72 18.47
CA ALA A 55 1.88 -11.32 17.31
C ALA A 55 2.65 -10.27 16.53
N ARG A 56 3.62 -10.71 15.71
CA ARG A 56 4.56 -9.83 15.02
C ARG A 56 4.73 -10.18 13.55
N ALA A 57 4.70 -9.18 12.69
CA ALA A 57 5.12 -9.26 11.30
C ALA A 57 6.30 -8.33 11.05
N VAL A 58 7.25 -8.74 10.20
CA VAL A 58 8.44 -7.94 9.88
C VAL A 58 8.56 -7.82 8.36
N LEU A 59 8.32 -6.61 7.83
CA LEU A 59 8.12 -6.36 6.40
C LEU A 59 8.99 -5.20 5.90
N ALA A 60 9.60 -5.36 4.72
CA ALA A 60 10.35 -4.33 4.00
C ALA A 60 9.78 -4.16 2.58
N GLY A 61 9.80 -2.95 2.03
CA GLY A 61 9.19 -2.70 0.72
C GLY A 61 9.31 -1.29 0.18
N GLY A 62 10.35 -0.55 0.58
CA GLY A 62 10.55 0.85 0.23
C GLY A 62 10.93 1.66 1.47
N CYS A 63 10.77 2.99 1.39
CA CYS A 63 10.94 3.85 2.55
C CYS A 63 10.01 3.41 3.71
N PHE A 64 10.60 3.18 4.88
CA PHE A 64 9.84 2.69 6.04
C PHE A 64 8.81 3.69 6.58
N TRP A 65 8.89 4.98 6.23
CA TRP A 65 7.97 6.02 6.72
C TRP A 65 6.57 5.77 6.20
N GLY A 66 6.44 5.50 4.89
CA GLY A 66 5.17 5.11 4.29
C GLY A 66 4.67 3.75 4.75
N LEU A 67 5.56 2.77 4.92
CA LEU A 67 5.15 1.46 5.44
C LEU A 67 4.58 1.60 6.85
N GLN A 68 5.30 2.29 7.73
CA GLN A 68 4.87 2.53 9.11
C GLN A 68 3.50 3.19 9.11
N TRP A 69 3.36 4.30 8.38
CA TRP A 69 2.14 5.08 8.36
C TRP A 69 0.92 4.30 7.83
N VAL A 70 1.12 3.45 6.82
CA VAL A 70 0.07 2.54 6.32
C VAL A 70 -0.38 1.57 7.41
N PHE A 71 0.55 0.88 8.07
CA PHE A 71 0.20 -0.15 9.05
C PHE A 71 -0.35 0.41 10.36
N GLU A 72 0.02 1.63 10.73
CA GLU A 72 -0.58 2.33 11.88
C GLU A 72 -2.09 2.49 11.74
N HIS A 73 -2.59 2.58 10.51
CA HIS A 73 -4.03 2.71 10.20
C HIS A 73 -4.76 1.37 10.09
N VAL A 74 -4.11 0.23 10.35
CA VAL A 74 -4.77 -1.09 10.27
C VAL A 74 -5.41 -1.46 11.63
N PRO A 75 -6.74 -1.74 11.69
CA PRO A 75 -7.37 -2.23 12.90
C PRO A 75 -6.70 -3.51 13.42
N GLY A 76 -6.47 -3.60 14.72
CA GLY A 76 -5.77 -4.73 15.34
C GLY A 76 -4.26 -4.56 15.43
N VAL A 77 -3.65 -3.69 14.63
CA VAL A 77 -2.25 -3.28 14.85
C VAL A 77 -2.17 -2.44 16.12
N THR A 78 -1.23 -2.78 16.99
CA THR A 78 -1.00 -2.16 18.30
C THR A 78 0.22 -1.24 18.29
N ASN A 79 1.28 -1.61 17.57
CA ASN A 79 2.48 -0.78 17.41
C ASN A 79 3.13 -1.03 16.04
N VAL A 80 3.79 -0.01 15.48
CA VAL A 80 4.61 -0.16 14.27
C VAL A 80 5.92 0.57 14.47
N THR A 81 7.03 -0.15 14.44
CA THR A 81 8.38 0.43 14.61
C THR A 81 9.15 0.37 13.30
N SER A 82 9.67 1.52 12.86
CA SER A 82 10.61 1.61 11.74
C SER A 82 12.01 1.19 12.16
N GLY A 83 12.73 0.50 11.28
CA GLY A 83 14.06 -0.03 11.59
C GLY A 83 14.74 -0.74 10.42
N TYR A 84 15.76 -1.52 10.76
CA TYR A 84 16.65 -2.18 9.82
C TYR A 84 16.67 -3.68 10.08
N SER A 85 16.63 -4.49 9.01
CA SER A 85 16.80 -5.93 9.10
C SER A 85 17.55 -6.51 7.89
N GLY A 86 18.21 -7.65 8.09
CA GLY A 86 18.94 -8.40 7.05
C GLY A 86 20.47 -8.19 7.05
N GLY A 87 20.96 -7.07 7.59
CA GLY A 87 22.38 -6.80 7.79
C GLY A 87 22.86 -7.09 9.23
N ALA A 88 24.08 -6.66 9.55
CA ALA A 88 24.68 -6.84 10.88
C ALA A 88 24.35 -5.68 11.84
N ALA A 89 24.32 -5.95 13.15
CA ALA A 89 24.01 -4.96 14.19
C ALA A 89 24.91 -3.72 14.14
N ALA A 90 26.21 -3.91 13.93
CA ALA A 90 27.20 -2.82 13.93
C ALA A 90 26.96 -1.75 12.86
N THR A 91 26.18 -2.09 11.82
CA THR A 91 25.92 -1.22 10.67
C THR A 91 24.45 -0.80 10.57
N ALA A 92 23.66 -1.00 11.64
CA ALA A 92 22.23 -0.72 11.69
C ALA A 92 21.93 0.70 12.19
N HIS A 93 22.43 1.71 11.49
CA HIS A 93 22.14 3.12 11.72
C HIS A 93 22.04 3.85 10.39
N TYR A 94 21.22 4.89 10.35
CA TYR A 94 20.71 5.49 9.11
C TYR A 94 21.82 5.92 8.15
N GLU A 95 22.88 6.55 8.66
CA GLU A 95 23.97 7.06 7.82
C GLU A 95 24.69 5.93 7.10
N GLN A 96 24.81 4.75 7.72
CA GLN A 96 25.42 3.60 7.06
C GLN A 96 24.44 2.87 6.14
N VAL A 97 23.20 2.68 6.57
CA VAL A 97 22.18 1.96 5.78
C VAL A 97 21.85 2.71 4.49
N SER A 98 21.80 4.05 4.53
CA SER A 98 21.51 4.89 3.36
C SER A 98 22.56 4.78 2.25
N PHE A 99 23.81 4.34 2.54
CA PHE A 99 24.80 4.02 1.51
C PHE A 99 24.51 2.70 0.76
N GLY A 100 23.60 1.86 1.26
CA GLY A 100 23.10 0.66 0.57
C GLY A 100 24.04 -0.54 0.54
N ASN A 101 25.15 -0.53 1.29
CA ASN A 101 26.17 -1.59 1.31
C ASN A 101 26.22 -2.41 2.61
N THR A 102 25.26 -2.21 3.53
CA THR A 102 25.21 -2.88 4.84
C THR A 102 24.45 -4.21 4.82
N GLY A 103 23.72 -4.49 3.73
CA GLY A 103 22.81 -5.63 3.62
C GLY A 103 21.47 -5.44 4.32
N HIS A 104 21.27 -4.34 5.05
CA HIS A 104 19.97 -4.02 5.64
C HIS A 104 18.93 -3.65 4.59
N ALA A 105 17.67 -3.91 4.89
CA ALA A 105 16.52 -3.25 4.29
C ALA A 105 15.88 -2.32 5.33
N GLU A 106 15.38 -1.18 4.89
CA GLU A 106 14.39 -0.41 5.66
C GLU A 106 13.14 -1.27 5.84
N THR A 107 12.78 -1.48 7.09
CA THR A 107 11.87 -2.52 7.53
C THR A 107 10.95 -1.94 8.60
N VAL A 108 9.70 -2.40 8.63
CA VAL A 108 8.80 -2.17 9.76
C VAL A 108 8.57 -3.46 10.53
N GLN A 109 8.62 -3.36 11.85
CA GLN A 109 8.08 -4.35 12.76
C GLN A 109 6.66 -3.95 13.13
N ILE A 110 5.70 -4.82 12.86
CA ILE A 110 4.27 -4.59 13.10
C ILE A 110 3.85 -5.53 14.21
N ASP A 111 3.56 -4.98 15.37
CA ASP A 111 2.96 -5.69 16.50
C ASP A 111 1.44 -5.58 16.39
N TYR A 112 0.75 -6.71 16.53
CA TYR A 112 -0.70 -6.79 16.30
C TYR A 112 -1.39 -7.82 17.18
N ASP A 113 -2.67 -7.59 17.41
CA ASP A 113 -3.59 -8.49 18.08
C ASP A 113 -4.15 -9.52 17.06
N PRO A 114 -3.74 -10.80 17.12
CA PRO A 114 -4.16 -11.83 16.17
C PRO A 114 -5.63 -12.20 16.29
N SER A 115 -6.35 -11.72 17.31
CA SER A 115 -7.82 -11.86 17.39
C SER A 115 -8.57 -10.83 16.56
N LYS A 116 -7.88 -9.76 16.12
CA LYS A 116 -8.46 -8.65 15.35
C LYS A 116 -8.00 -8.60 13.90
N VAL A 117 -6.74 -8.97 13.64
CA VAL A 117 -6.16 -8.99 12.30
C VAL A 117 -5.25 -10.20 12.11
N SER A 118 -5.38 -10.88 10.97
CA SER A 118 -4.54 -12.04 10.63
C SER A 118 -3.26 -11.60 9.92
N TYR A 119 -2.27 -12.50 9.90
CA TYR A 119 -1.02 -12.28 9.16
C TYR A 119 -1.28 -12.07 7.65
N GLY A 120 -2.17 -12.87 7.05
CA GLY A 120 -2.54 -12.73 5.65
C GLY A 120 -3.29 -11.43 5.35
N GLN A 121 -4.07 -10.88 6.29
CA GLN A 121 -4.65 -9.53 6.14
C GLN A 121 -3.57 -8.46 6.11
N LEU A 122 -2.52 -8.56 6.94
CA LEU A 122 -1.36 -7.65 6.87
C LEU A 122 -0.63 -7.79 5.52
N LEU A 123 -0.45 -9.01 5.02
CA LEU A 123 0.13 -9.21 3.68
C LEU A 123 -0.77 -8.66 2.57
N ARG A 124 -2.09 -8.75 2.72
CA ARG A 124 -3.03 -8.13 1.77
C ARG A 124 -2.82 -6.63 1.71
N VAL A 125 -2.70 -5.96 2.86
CA VAL A 125 -2.37 -4.53 2.92
C VAL A 125 -1.02 -4.26 2.24
N TYR A 126 0.01 -5.06 2.57
CA TYR A 126 1.35 -4.96 1.98
C TYR A 126 1.30 -4.96 0.44
N PHE A 127 0.69 -5.99 -0.15
CA PHE A 127 0.62 -6.18 -1.60
C PHE A 127 -0.37 -5.23 -2.30
N SER A 128 -1.39 -4.72 -1.61
CA SER A 128 -2.37 -3.81 -2.21
C SER A 128 -1.83 -2.39 -2.35
N VAL A 129 -1.31 -1.83 -1.24
CA VAL A 129 -1.11 -0.38 -1.12
C VAL A 129 0.23 0.03 -0.55
N ALA A 130 0.91 -0.83 0.22
CA ALA A 130 2.14 -0.42 0.91
C ALA A 130 3.37 -0.39 -0.01
N THR A 131 3.42 -1.28 -1.01
CA THR A 131 4.58 -1.46 -1.87
C THR A 131 4.19 -1.84 -3.30
N ASN A 132 5.04 -1.55 -4.27
CA ASN A 132 5.03 -2.24 -5.57
C ASN A 132 5.92 -3.49 -5.49
N PRO A 133 5.36 -4.71 -5.48
CA PRO A 133 6.14 -5.94 -5.26
C PRO A 133 6.93 -6.41 -6.49
N THR A 134 6.85 -5.67 -7.61
CA THR A 134 7.54 -5.99 -8.87
C THR A 134 8.85 -5.21 -9.05
N GLU A 135 9.12 -4.26 -8.16
CA GLU A 135 10.30 -3.42 -8.19
C GLU A 135 11.46 -4.09 -7.44
N LEU A 136 12.52 -4.43 -8.20
CA LEU A 136 13.72 -5.04 -7.63
C LEU A 136 14.67 -3.97 -7.09
N ASP A 137 15.02 -4.09 -5.80
CA ASP A 137 15.97 -3.22 -5.11
C ASP A 137 15.68 -1.71 -5.30
N ARG A 138 14.38 -1.36 -5.32
CA ARG A 138 13.87 0.01 -5.39
C ARG A 138 12.41 0.07 -4.96
N GLN A 139 11.93 1.27 -4.65
CA GLN A 139 10.50 1.59 -4.55
C GLN A 139 10.25 3.02 -5.00
N GLY A 140 9.53 3.21 -6.10
CA GLY A 140 9.23 4.54 -6.62
C GLY A 140 10.50 5.36 -6.88
N PRO A 141 10.68 6.54 -6.24
CA PRO A 141 11.89 7.35 -6.42
C PRO A 141 13.13 6.76 -5.72
N ASP A 142 12.96 5.84 -4.77
CA ASP A 142 14.06 5.35 -3.94
C ASP A 142 14.72 4.13 -4.57
N THR A 143 16.03 4.19 -4.79
CA THR A 143 16.80 3.12 -5.44
C THR A 143 17.93 2.65 -4.54
N GLY A 144 18.06 1.34 -4.38
CA GLY A 144 19.07 0.73 -3.53
C GLY A 144 18.54 -0.52 -2.83
N THR A 145 19.44 -1.43 -2.48
CA THR A 145 19.07 -2.69 -1.83
C THR A 145 18.33 -2.46 -0.50
N GLN A 146 18.56 -1.32 0.16
CA GLN A 146 17.86 -0.94 1.38
C GLN A 146 16.34 -0.73 1.17
N TYR A 147 15.88 -0.50 -0.05
CA TYR A 147 14.46 -0.30 -0.38
C TYR A 147 13.77 -1.53 -0.96
N ARG A 148 14.47 -2.68 -1.01
CA ARG A 148 13.95 -3.92 -1.61
C ARG A 148 12.75 -4.50 -0.85
N GLY A 149 11.88 -5.20 -1.56
CA GLY A 149 10.78 -5.97 -0.96
C GLY A 149 11.26 -7.25 -0.27
N VAL A 150 11.02 -7.37 1.05
CA VAL A 150 11.30 -8.57 1.85
C VAL A 150 10.21 -8.82 2.89
N ILE A 151 9.79 -10.08 3.00
CA ILE A 151 9.00 -10.60 4.11
C ILE A 151 9.94 -11.42 4.98
N PHE A 152 10.21 -10.95 6.20
CA PHE A 152 11.01 -11.67 7.18
C PHE A 152 10.10 -12.51 8.07
N TYR A 153 10.01 -13.82 7.80
CA TYR A 153 9.12 -14.70 8.54
C TYR A 153 9.74 -15.08 9.90
N THR A 154 8.92 -15.06 10.95
CA THR A 154 9.35 -15.38 12.33
C THR A 154 9.08 -16.84 12.70
N ASN A 155 8.27 -17.56 11.92
CA ASN A 155 7.92 -18.96 12.13
C ASN A 155 7.52 -19.64 10.80
N PRO A 156 7.39 -20.99 10.76
CA PRO A 156 7.02 -21.72 9.54
C PRO A 156 5.63 -21.37 8.98
N GLU A 157 4.66 -21.04 9.82
CA GLU A 157 3.31 -20.67 9.37
C GLU A 157 3.33 -19.36 8.56
N GLN A 158 4.05 -18.34 9.03
CA GLN A 158 4.25 -17.09 8.28
C GLN A 158 4.96 -17.33 6.94
N GLN A 159 5.98 -18.21 6.93
CA GLN A 159 6.68 -18.58 5.70
C GLN A 159 5.71 -19.15 4.67
N GLU A 160 4.86 -20.09 5.09
CA GLU A 160 3.90 -20.76 4.22
C GLU A 160 2.85 -19.80 3.68
N ILE A 161 2.20 -19.03 4.56
CA ILE A 161 1.18 -18.04 4.18
C ILE A 161 1.75 -17.03 3.17
N ALA A 162 2.97 -16.53 3.41
CA ALA A 162 3.61 -15.58 2.51
C ALA A 162 3.89 -16.18 1.12
N ARG A 163 4.38 -17.42 1.06
CA ARG A 163 4.68 -18.12 -0.20
C ARG A 163 3.41 -18.42 -0.99
N GLU A 164 2.40 -18.98 -0.33
CA GLU A 164 1.12 -19.29 -0.94
C GLU A 164 0.40 -18.04 -1.43
N TYR A 165 0.51 -16.94 -0.70
CA TYR A 165 -0.10 -15.70 -1.15
C TYR A 165 0.60 -15.10 -2.36
N ILE A 166 1.94 -15.09 -2.40
CA ILE A 166 2.70 -14.70 -3.61
C ILE A 166 2.33 -15.58 -4.81
N ALA A 167 2.22 -16.91 -4.59
CA ALA A 167 1.83 -17.85 -5.63
C ALA A 167 0.41 -17.59 -6.14
N GLN A 168 -0.54 -17.31 -5.23
CA GLN A 168 -1.90 -16.90 -5.57
C GLN A 168 -1.93 -15.63 -6.42
N LEU A 169 -1.20 -14.58 -6.02
CA LEU A 169 -1.18 -13.31 -6.74
C LEU A 169 -0.55 -13.44 -8.13
N THR A 170 0.48 -14.29 -8.23
CA THR A 170 1.16 -14.60 -9.49
C THR A 170 0.25 -15.39 -10.43
N ALA A 171 -0.42 -16.44 -9.94
CA ALA A 171 -1.36 -17.23 -10.71
C ALA A 171 -2.58 -16.41 -11.18
N ALA A 172 -2.99 -15.41 -10.40
CA ALA A 172 -4.07 -14.50 -10.75
C ALA A 172 -3.63 -13.35 -11.67
N HIS A 173 -2.36 -13.28 -12.08
CA HIS A 173 -1.78 -12.19 -12.87
C HIS A 173 -2.09 -10.80 -12.31
N MET A 174 -2.00 -10.66 -10.98
CA MET A 174 -2.37 -9.42 -10.30
C MET A 174 -1.45 -8.23 -10.62
N TYR A 175 -0.22 -8.51 -11.09
CA TYR A 175 0.76 -7.50 -11.47
C TYR A 175 1.24 -7.74 -12.90
N ALA A 176 1.60 -6.65 -13.58
CA ALA A 176 2.09 -6.68 -14.96
C ALA A 176 3.49 -7.31 -15.10
N ALA A 177 4.24 -7.38 -14.00
CA ALA A 177 5.56 -7.99 -13.91
C ALA A 177 5.61 -9.00 -12.76
N PRO A 178 6.59 -9.94 -12.77
CA PRO A 178 6.73 -10.91 -11.69
C PRO A 178 6.93 -10.23 -10.32
N ILE A 179 6.39 -10.86 -9.27
CA ILE A 179 6.66 -10.46 -7.89
C ILE A 179 8.10 -10.84 -7.56
N VAL A 180 8.88 -9.85 -7.11
CA VAL A 180 10.30 -10.02 -6.71
C VAL A 180 10.51 -9.93 -5.19
N THR A 181 9.43 -9.72 -4.42
CA THR A 181 9.44 -9.77 -2.95
C THR A 181 10.03 -11.08 -2.45
N ARG A 182 11.05 -11.00 -1.61
CA ARG A 182 11.73 -12.18 -1.05
C ARG A 182 11.04 -12.64 0.23
N VAL A 183 10.97 -13.96 0.47
CA VAL A 183 10.50 -14.55 1.74
C VAL A 183 11.68 -15.23 2.42
N VAL A 184 12.20 -14.64 3.50
CA VAL A 184 13.47 -15.05 4.14
C VAL A 184 13.31 -15.17 5.66
N PRO A 185 14.11 -16.00 6.34
CA PRO A 185 14.00 -16.14 7.79
C PRO A 185 14.37 -14.84 8.49
N PHE A 186 13.56 -14.45 9.47
CA PHE A 186 13.88 -13.37 10.39
C PHE A 186 15.08 -13.75 11.25
N LYS A 187 16.03 -12.81 11.41
CA LYS A 187 17.23 -12.99 12.24
C LYS A 187 17.24 -12.00 13.41
N ALA A 188 17.17 -10.73 13.06
CA ALA A 188 17.16 -9.63 14.01
C ALA A 188 16.45 -8.40 13.43
N PHE A 189 15.94 -7.56 14.32
CA PHE A 189 15.43 -6.23 14.02
C PHE A 189 16.17 -5.19 14.85
N TYR A 190 16.60 -4.12 14.20
CA TYR A 190 17.28 -2.99 14.82
C TYR A 190 16.40 -1.75 14.64
N PRO A 191 15.75 -1.24 15.70
CA PRO A 191 14.96 -0.03 15.62
C PRO A 191 15.78 1.13 15.05
N ALA A 192 15.17 1.88 14.13
CA ALA A 192 15.75 3.11 13.64
C ALA A 192 15.71 4.18 14.75
N GLU A 193 16.51 5.21 14.55
CA GLU A 193 16.59 6.38 15.40
C GLU A 193 15.20 7.01 15.63
N GLU A 194 14.95 7.55 16.82
CA GLU A 194 13.63 8.05 17.22
C GLU A 194 13.04 9.06 16.24
N TYR A 195 13.87 9.87 15.58
CA TYR A 195 13.40 10.87 14.61
C TYR A 195 12.84 10.25 13.33
N HIS A 196 13.03 8.94 13.08
CA HIS A 196 12.38 8.21 11.99
C HIS A 196 11.01 7.64 12.38
N GLN A 197 10.71 7.50 13.67
CA GLN A 197 9.45 6.95 14.15
C GLN A 197 8.33 7.98 13.96
N ASP A 198 7.16 7.55 13.50
CA ASP A 198 6.00 8.40 13.19
C ASP A 198 6.31 9.54 12.19
N TYR A 199 7.40 9.48 11.44
CA TYR A 199 7.89 10.62 10.65
C TYR A 199 6.84 11.17 9.69
N ALA A 200 6.16 10.30 8.93
CA ALA A 200 5.12 10.70 7.98
C ALA A 200 3.90 11.34 8.67
N ARG A 201 3.52 10.84 9.85
CA ARG A 201 2.43 11.39 10.66
C ARG A 201 2.78 12.77 11.22
N LEU A 202 4.04 12.97 11.62
CA LEU A 202 4.54 14.23 12.17
C LEU A 202 4.85 15.26 11.09
N ASN A 203 5.12 14.83 9.86
CA ASN A 203 5.51 15.67 8.73
C ASN A 203 4.65 15.38 7.48
N PRO A 204 3.31 15.43 7.55
CA PRO A 204 2.44 15.01 6.44
C PRO A 204 2.58 15.90 5.19
N ASP A 205 2.97 17.16 5.38
CA ASP A 205 3.15 18.14 4.30
C ASP A 205 4.56 18.13 3.70
N ALA A 206 5.48 17.32 4.24
CA ALA A 206 6.80 17.15 3.62
C ALA A 206 6.60 16.62 2.20
N LEU A 207 7.21 17.28 1.20
CA LEU A 207 6.94 16.99 -0.22
C LEU A 207 7.12 15.51 -0.57
N TYR A 208 8.13 14.87 0.00
CA TYR A 208 8.37 13.45 -0.18
C TYR A 208 7.19 12.60 0.36
N ILE A 209 6.71 12.87 1.58
CA ILE A 209 5.57 12.17 2.20
C ILE A 209 4.29 12.39 1.39
N ALA A 210 4.00 13.64 1.05
CA ALA A 210 2.80 14.02 0.31
C ALA A 210 2.71 13.35 -1.07
N ILE A 211 3.85 13.16 -1.75
CA ILE A 211 3.90 12.55 -3.08
C ILE A 211 3.95 11.02 -3.01
N ASN A 212 4.76 10.44 -2.12
CA ASN A 212 5.10 9.01 -2.17
C ASN A 212 4.36 8.16 -1.14
N ASP A 213 3.98 8.72 0.02
CA ASP A 213 3.49 7.93 1.16
C ASP A 213 2.03 8.22 1.51
N ALA A 214 1.59 9.48 1.50
CA ALA A 214 0.19 9.84 1.74
C ALA A 214 -0.79 9.15 0.78
N PRO A 215 -0.48 8.99 -0.53
CA PRO A 215 -1.35 8.26 -1.44
C PRO A 215 -1.56 6.80 -1.04
N LYS A 216 -0.61 6.16 -0.33
CA LYS A 216 -0.72 4.78 0.14
C LYS A 216 -1.81 4.65 1.22
N VAL A 217 -1.88 5.59 2.15
CA VAL A 217 -2.93 5.62 3.20
C VAL A 217 -4.31 5.92 2.61
N VAL A 218 -4.38 6.85 1.65
CA VAL A 218 -5.62 7.13 0.90
C VAL A 218 -6.08 5.88 0.13
N ALA A 219 -5.14 5.17 -0.51
CA ALA A 219 -5.43 3.90 -1.17
C ALA A 219 -5.89 2.82 -0.18
N LEU A 220 -5.29 2.73 1.02
CA LEU A 220 -5.74 1.80 2.07
C LEU A 220 -7.21 2.05 2.42
N GLN A 221 -7.57 3.30 2.70
CA GLN A 221 -8.95 3.69 3.03
C GLN A 221 -9.92 3.35 1.90
N ARG A 222 -9.53 3.59 0.65
CA ARG A 222 -10.37 3.38 -0.53
C ARG A 222 -10.53 1.90 -0.88
N GLU A 223 -9.44 1.14 -0.90
CA GLU A 223 -9.38 -0.21 -1.47
C GLU A 223 -9.65 -1.29 -0.42
N LEU A 224 -9.31 -1.02 0.84
CA LEU A 224 -9.49 -1.95 1.96
C LEU A 224 -10.16 -1.25 3.15
N PRO A 225 -11.36 -0.65 2.99
CA PRO A 225 -12.00 0.12 4.06
C PRO A 225 -12.26 -0.69 5.35
N GLY A 226 -12.41 -2.01 5.25
CA GLY A 226 -12.54 -2.90 6.42
C GLY A 226 -11.22 -3.17 7.17
N LEU A 227 -10.08 -2.81 6.57
CA LEU A 227 -8.74 -2.88 7.17
C LEU A 227 -8.17 -1.47 7.40
N TYR A 228 -9.03 -0.46 7.49
CA TYR A 228 -8.66 0.92 7.73
C TYR A 228 -9.36 1.47 8.99
N ARG A 229 -8.61 2.18 9.83
CA ARG A 229 -9.13 3.08 10.87
C ARG A 229 -8.56 4.48 10.65
N ALA A 230 -9.39 5.50 10.92
CA ALA A 230 -8.99 6.90 10.73
C ALA A 230 -7.96 7.40 11.74
N GLN A 231 -7.94 6.83 12.95
CA GLN A 231 -6.94 7.17 13.95
C GLN A 231 -5.81 6.14 13.90
N PRO A 232 -4.58 6.54 13.54
CA PRO A 232 -3.43 5.65 13.61
C PRO A 232 -3.11 5.27 15.06
N VAL A 233 -2.48 4.11 15.28
CA VAL A 233 -1.70 3.93 16.51
C VAL A 233 -0.50 4.86 16.47
N ILE A 234 -0.13 5.34 17.65
CA ILE A 234 1.06 6.16 17.84
C ILE A 234 2.18 5.23 18.27
N TRP A 235 3.34 5.36 17.63
CA TRP A 235 4.51 4.59 18.02
C TRP A 235 4.86 4.84 19.50
N HIS A 236 5.31 3.78 20.16
CA HIS A 236 5.82 3.82 21.51
C HIS A 236 6.95 2.78 21.66
N GLU A 237 7.93 3.13 22.48
CA GLU A 237 9.09 2.27 22.75
C GLU A 237 8.74 1.22 23.80
N ASP A 238 8.33 0.02 23.37
CA ASP A 238 7.89 -1.06 24.29
C ASP A 238 8.91 -2.20 24.47
N HIS A 239 10.05 -2.20 23.76
CA HIS A 239 10.92 -3.39 23.66
C HIS A 239 12.44 -3.09 23.64
N PRO A 240 13.29 -4.04 24.08
CA PRO A 240 14.75 -3.86 24.12
C PRO A 240 15.31 -3.52 22.72
N LYS A 241 16.36 -2.69 22.71
CA LYS A 241 16.99 -2.11 21.49
C LYS A 241 17.45 -3.12 20.42
N VAL A 242 17.46 -4.42 20.73
CA VAL A 242 17.75 -5.49 19.78
C VAL A 242 16.80 -6.65 20.07
N ILE A 243 16.06 -7.08 19.05
CA ILE A 243 15.21 -8.27 19.13
C ILE A 243 15.89 -9.36 18.30
N ASN A 244 16.48 -10.34 18.98
CA ASN A 244 17.08 -11.52 18.38
C ASN A 244 16.16 -12.72 18.57
N VAL A 245 16.14 -13.64 17.61
CA VAL A 245 15.67 -15.00 17.88
C VAL A 245 16.82 -15.72 18.59
N GLU A 246 16.69 -16.02 19.88
CA GLU A 246 17.56 -17.03 20.50
C GLU A 246 17.28 -18.36 19.81
N VAL A 247 18.26 -18.84 19.04
CA VAL A 247 18.20 -20.14 18.39
C VAL A 247 18.50 -21.17 19.48
N HIS A 248 17.47 -21.85 19.97
CA HIS A 248 17.61 -23.11 20.71
C HIS A 248 17.52 -24.29 19.75
#